data_AF-A0A523UGG2-F1
#
_entry.id   AF-A0A523UGG2-F1
#
_cell.length_a   1.000
_cell.length_b   1.000
_cell.length_c   1.000
_cell.angle_alpha   90.00
_cell.angle_beta   90.00
_cell.angle_gamma   90.00
#
_symmetry.space_group_name_H-M   'P 1'
#
loop_
_entity.id
_entity.type
_entity.pdbx_description
1 polymer ?
#
loop_
_entity_poly.entity_id
_entity_poly.type
_entity_poly.pdbx_seq_one_letter_code
_entity_poly.pdbx_strand_id
1 'polypeptide(L)'
;MMLKNIVGLFVGESSKKRQIGIGAFTILSLSFLFGLVEIETYGVLVTLIGLWTGVAYNARFTKISKKVKEIKEVMDSNITNK
;
A
#
# COMPACT_ATOMS: atom_id res chain seq x y z
N MET A 1 -22.38 11.08 -0.32
CA MET A 1 -21.39 11.62 0.64
C MET A 1 -20.41 10.56 1.17
N MET A 2 -20.82 9.29 1.35
CA MET A 2 -19.94 8.20 1.83
C MET A 2 -18.78 7.82 0.89
N LEU A 3 -18.99 7.82 -0.44
CA LEU A 3 -17.94 7.41 -1.40
C LEU A 3 -16.70 8.31 -1.39
N LYS A 4 -16.87 9.63 -1.21
CA LYS A 4 -15.76 10.60 -1.16
C LYS A 4 -14.84 10.39 0.05
N ASN A 5 -15.38 9.88 1.17
CA ASN A 5 -14.59 9.53 2.36
C ASN A 5 -13.80 8.22 2.16
N ILE A 6 -14.32 7.28 1.37
CA ILE A 6 -13.62 6.03 1.03
C ILE A 6 -12.42 6.31 0.12
N VAL A 7 -12.59 7.16 -0.90
CA VAL A 7 -11.48 7.55 -1.77
C VAL A 7 -10.40 8.32 -1.00
N GLY A 8 -10.78 9.20 -0.06
CA GLY A 8 -9.85 9.88 0.84
C GLY A 8 -9.02 8.91 1.71
N LEU A 9 -9.57 7.74 2.09
CA LEU A 9 -8.82 6.69 2.77
C LEU A 9 -7.75 6.07 1.90
N PHE A 10 -7.92 5.99 0.58
CA PHE A 10 -6.91 5.45 -0.34
C PHE A 10 -5.88 6.51 -0.77
N VAL A 11 -6.30 7.76 -0.96
CA VAL A 11 -5.48 8.84 -1.54
C VAL A 11 -4.68 9.63 -0.49
N GLY A 12 -5.19 9.77 0.73
CA GLY A 12 -4.69 10.77 1.70
C GLY A 12 -3.49 10.39 2.58
N GLU A 13 -3.00 9.14 2.55
CA GLU A 13 -1.91 8.71 3.45
C GLU A 13 -0.93 7.90 2.59
N SER A 14 -0.09 8.55 1.79
CA SER A 14 1.11 7.87 1.30
C SER A 14 2.14 7.93 2.44
N SER A 15 2.33 6.81 3.14
CA SER A 15 3.36 6.69 4.17
C SER A 15 4.72 7.00 3.54
N LYS A 16 5.56 7.82 4.18
CA LYS A 16 6.95 8.08 3.72
C LYS A 16 7.68 6.77 3.38
N LYS A 17 7.43 5.69 4.14
CA LYS A 17 8.00 4.36 3.87
C LYS A 17 7.55 3.78 2.53
N ARG A 18 6.27 3.95 2.14
CA ARG A 18 5.77 3.51 0.82
C ARG A 18 6.35 4.35 -0.32
N GLN A 19 6.43 5.66 -0.14
CA GLN A 19 7.04 6.55 -1.14
C GLN A 19 8.51 6.20 -1.36
N ILE A 20 9.25 5.92 -0.28
CA ILE A 20 10.64 5.45 -0.34
C ILE A 20 10.72 4.11 -1.08
N GLY A 21 9.81 3.17 -0.81
CA GLY A 21 9.80 1.86 -1.45
C GLY A 21 9.55 1.96 -2.96
N ILE A 22 8.53 2.74 -3.35
CA ILE A 22 8.21 3.01 -4.76
C ILE A 22 9.37 3.76 -5.44
N GLY A 23 9.94 4.78 -4.78
CA GLY A 23 11.06 5.55 -5.32
C GLY A 23 12.32 4.70 -5.50
N ALA A 24 12.65 3.85 -4.53
CA ALA A 24 13.79 2.93 -4.62
C ALA A 24 13.60 1.92 -5.75
N PHE A 25 12.38 1.42 -5.95
CA PHE A 25 12.04 0.54 -7.06
C PHE A 25 12.24 1.22 -8.42
N THR A 26 11.80 2.48 -8.55
CA THR A 26 11.97 3.28 -9.77
C THR A 26 13.45 3.54 -10.07
N ILE A 27 14.22 3.98 -9.07
CA ILE A 27 15.66 4.23 -9.25
C ILE A 27 16.38 2.95 -9.66
N LEU A 28 16.11 1.83 -8.99
CA LEU A 28 16.71 0.54 -9.30
C LEU A 28 16.35 0.05 -10.71
N SER A 29 15.09 0.21 -11.13
CA SER A 29 14.63 -0.14 -12.48
C SER A 29 15.32 0.70 -13.55
N LEU A 30 15.52 2.00 -13.29
CA LEU A 30 16.28 2.88 -14.18
C LEU A 30 17.76 2.48 -14.22
N SER A 31 18.39 2.22 -13.07
CA SER A 31 19.78 1.78 -13.01
C SER A 31 20.02 0.46 -13.76
N PHE A 32 19.07 -0.47 -13.73
CA PHE A 32 19.10 -1.69 -14.54
C PHE A 32 18.97 -1.39 -16.04
N LEU A 33 18.03 -0.52 -16.44
CA LEU A 33 17.86 -0.11 -17.84
C LEU A 33 19.10 0.59 -18.42
N PHE A 34 19.83 1.35 -17.61
CA PHE A 34 21.10 1.98 -18.00
C PHE A 34 22.31 1.04 -17.89
N GLY A 35 22.13 -0.24 -17.55
CA GLY A 35 23.20 -1.23 -17.44
C GLY A 35 24.15 -1.01 -16.26
N LEU A 36 23.77 -0.18 -15.28
CA LEU A 36 24.57 0.08 -14.07
C LEU A 36 24.47 -1.07 -13.06
N VAL A 37 23.51 -1.98 -13.23
CA VAL A 37 23.21 -3.08 -12.32
C VAL A 37 23.01 -4.35 -13.14
N GLU A 38 23.72 -5.42 -12.79
CA GLU A 38 23.54 -6.73 -13.40
C GLU A 38 22.20 -7.37 -13.00
N ILE A 39 21.70 -8.29 -13.83
CA ILE A 39 20.37 -8.88 -13.66
C ILE A 39 20.22 -9.66 -12.34
N GLU A 40 21.29 -10.31 -11.88
CA GLU A 40 21.29 -11.05 -10.61
C GLU A 40 21.16 -10.09 -9.42
N THR A 41 21.93 -9.00 -9.44
CA THR A 41 21.87 -7.94 -8.42
C THR A 41 20.52 -7.22 -8.44
N TYR A 42 19.98 -6.96 -9.64
CA TYR A 42 18.66 -6.38 -9.82
C TYR A 42 17.57 -7.27 -9.20
N GLY A 43 17.58 -8.58 -9.47
CA GLY A 43 16.59 -9.53 -8.94
C GLY A 43 16.57 -9.58 -7.41
N VAL A 44 17.75 -9.59 -6.77
CA VAL A 44 17.86 -9.56 -5.31
C VAL A 44 17.33 -8.25 -4.73
N LEU A 45 17.76 -7.11 -5.30
CA LEU A 45 17.35 -5.79 -4.80
C LEU A 45 15.86 -5.53 -5.01
N VAL A 46 15.29 -5.93 -6.14
CA VAL A 46 13.84 -5.86 -6.41
C VAL A 46 13.06 -6.67 -5.38
N THR A 47 13.52 -7.88 -5.07
CA THR A 47 12.87 -8.76 -4.09
C THR A 47 12.89 -8.15 -2.69
N LEU A 48 14.05 -7.62 -2.26
CA LEU A 48 14.20 -6.97 -0.97
C LEU A 48 13.33 -5.71 -0.83
N ILE A 49 13.33 -4.85 -1.86
CA ILE A 49 12.51 -3.63 -1.89
C ILE A 49 11.02 -4.01 -1.91
N GLY A 50 10.64 -5.04 -2.66
CA GLY A 50 9.28 -5.56 -2.72
C GLY A 50 8.78 -6.08 -1.37
N LEU A 51 9.58 -6.90 -0.68
CA LEU A 51 9.26 -7.40 0.65
C LEU A 51 9.14 -6.27 1.68
N TRP A 52 10.11 -5.35 1.69
CA TRP A 52 10.08 -4.21 2.62
C TRP A 52 8.88 -3.28 2.37
N THR A 53 8.59 -3.00 1.09
CA THR A 53 7.43 -2.22 0.70
C THR A 53 6.15 -2.92 1.12
N GLY A 54 6.02 -4.23 0.88
CA GLY A 54 4.89 -5.05 1.32
C GLY A 54 4.66 -5.02 2.83
N VAL A 55 5.73 -5.15 3.62
CA VAL A 55 5.68 -5.00 5.09
C VAL A 55 5.22 -3.59 5.49
N ALA A 56 5.65 -2.55 4.77
CA ALA A 56 5.18 -1.18 4.99
C ALA A 56 3.69 -0.96 4.65
N TYR A 57 3.06 -1.86 3.88
CA TYR A 57 1.61 -1.89 3.64
C TYR A 57 0.83 -2.65 4.71
N ASN A 58 1.45 -3.54 5.50
CA ASN A 58 0.77 -4.38 6.50
C ASN A 58 -0.07 -3.57 7.50
N ALA A 59 0.51 -2.49 8.05
CA ALA A 59 -0.20 -1.60 8.99
C ALA A 59 -1.46 -0.95 8.39
N ARG A 60 -1.56 -0.83 7.06
CA ARG A 60 -2.76 -0.32 6.40
C ARG A 60 -3.82 -1.39 6.18
N PHE A 61 -3.45 -2.62 5.87
CA PHE A 61 -4.42 -3.71 5.77
C PHE A 61 -5.16 -3.93 7.09
N THR A 62 -4.46 -3.82 8.22
CA THR A 62 -5.09 -3.88 9.55
C THR A 62 -6.07 -2.71 9.79
N LYS A 63 -5.69 -1.47 9.44
CA LYS A 63 -6.57 -0.30 9.55
C LYS A 63 -7.81 -0.41 8.65
N ILE A 64 -7.62 -0.87 7.41
CA ILE A 64 -8.71 -1.08 6.44
C ILE A 64 -9.65 -2.17 6.95
N SER A 65 -9.11 -3.31 7.39
CA SER A 65 -9.91 -4.41 7.96
C SER A 65 -10.77 -3.95 9.13
N LYS A 66 -10.21 -3.16 10.06
CA LYS A 66 -10.95 -2.60 11.19
C LYS A 66 -12.07 -1.67 10.74
N LYS A 67 -11.80 -0.76 9.81
CA LYS A 67 -12.81 0.17 9.27
C LYS A 67 -13.91 -0.54 8.47
N VAL A 68 -13.57 -1.59 7.71
CA VAL A 68 -14.56 -2.41 7.01
C VAL A 68 -15.48 -3.10 8.01
N LYS A 69 -14.94 -3.59 9.13
CA LYS A 69 -15.73 -4.17 10.22
C LYS A 69 -16.68 -3.14 10.84
N GLU A 70 -16.19 -1.95 11.16
CA GLU A 70 -17.00 -0.84 11.69
C GLU A 70 -18.15 -0.46 10.72
N ILE A 71 -17.86 -0.36 9.41
CA ILE A 71 -18.88 -0.08 8.40
C ILE A 71 -19.93 -1.19 8.34
N LYS A 72 -19.50 -2.46 8.41
CA LYS A 72 -20.41 -3.60 8.41
C LYS A 72 -21.34 -3.56 9.63
N GLU A 73 -20.81 -3.30 10.82
CA GLU A 73 -21.59 -3.18 12.06
C GLU A 73 -22.63 -2.04 11.99
N VAL A 74 -22.25 -0.88 11.44
CA VAL A 74 -23.20 0.23 11.21
C VAL A 74 -24.28 -0.17 10.20
N MET A 75 -23.92 -0.88 9.14
CA MET A 75 -24.86 -1.33 8.12
C MET A 75 -25.86 -2.35 8.68
N ASP A 76 -25.38 -3.34 9.45
CA ASP A 76 -26.21 -4.34 10.10
C ASP A 76 -27.18 -3.68 11.12
N SER A 77 -26.71 -2.71 11.92
CA SER A 77 -27.55 -2.00 12.91
C SER A 77 -28.66 -1.12 12.30
N ASN A 78 -28.45 -0.62 11.07
CA ASN A 78 -29.46 0.13 10.33
C ASN A 78 -30.51 -0.78 9.66
N ILE A 79 -30.18 -2.05 9.44
CA ILE A 79 -31.14 -3.04 8.90
C ILE A 79 -32.06 -3.54 10.02
N THR A 80 -31.57 -3.68 11.26
CA THR A 80 -32.37 -4.17 12.40
C THR A 80 -33.33 -3.11 13.00
N ASN A 81 -33.10 -1.82 12.74
CA ASN A 81 -33.98 -0.72 13.20
C ASN A 81 -35.05 -0.33 12.16
N LYS A 82 -35.24 -1.14 11.11
CA LYS A 82 -36.24 -0.97 10.06
C LYS A 82 -37.27 -2.09 10.11
#